data_AF-A0A963XM18-F1
#
_entry.id   AF-A0A963XM18-F1
#
_cell.length_a   1.000
_cell.length_b   1.000
_cell.length_c   1.000
_cell.angle_alpha   90.00
_cell.angle_beta   90.00
_cell.angle_gamma   90.00
#
_symmetry.space_group_name_H-M   'P 1'
#
loop_
_entity.id
_entity.type
_entity.pdbx_description
1 polymer ?
#
loop_
_entity_poly.entity_id
_entity_poly.type
_entity_poly.pdbx_seq_one_letter_code
_entity_poly.pdbx_strand_id
1 'polypeptide(L)'
;MTLDPETDAHEPHHGTSSTAHVLTELQLYGWRPYEDEPDPRPLPEGSQIAGAVSDILDALVATLGDTRLELDLDELLWGAVNLFHRAL
;
A
#
# COMPACT_ATOMS: atom_id res chain seq x y z
N MET A 1 -46.04 -27.64 10.86
CA MET A 1 -44.91 -28.18 10.08
C MET A 1 -44.01 -28.88 11.08
N THR A 2 -44.28 -30.16 11.30
CA THR A 2 -43.53 -31.05 12.19
C THR A 2 -42.26 -31.48 11.46
N LEU A 3 -41.09 -31.29 12.07
CA LEU A 3 -39.84 -31.86 11.57
C LEU A 3 -39.90 -33.36 11.82
N ASP A 4 -40.04 -34.15 10.75
CA ASP A 4 -39.98 -35.61 10.84
C ASP A 4 -38.53 -36.04 11.15
N PRO A 5 -38.27 -36.74 12.27
CA PRO A 5 -36.91 -37.11 12.66
C PRO A 5 -36.27 -38.16 11.74
N GLU A 6 -37.06 -38.84 10.90
CA GLU A 6 -36.54 -39.84 9.95
C GLU A 6 -35.90 -39.22 8.70
N THR A 7 -36.29 -38.00 8.31
CA THR A 7 -35.71 -37.33 7.13
C THR A 7 -34.29 -36.78 7.40
N ASP A 8 -33.99 -36.35 8.63
CA ASP A 8 -32.64 -35.90 9.02
C ASP A 8 -31.66 -37.07 9.17
N ALA A 9 -32.14 -38.28 9.44
CA ALA A 9 -31.30 -39.47 9.61
C ALA A 9 -30.64 -39.96 8.30
N HIS A 10 -31.10 -39.45 7.15
CA HIS A 10 -30.66 -39.86 5.81
C HIS A 10 -29.92 -38.75 5.05
N GLU A 11 -29.72 -37.57 5.67
CA GLU A 11 -28.93 -36.52 5.05
C GLU A 11 -27.43 -36.89 5.18
N PRO A 12 -26.70 -37.03 4.06
CA PRO A 12 -25.27 -37.34 4.12
C PRO A 12 -24.55 -36.22 4.88
N HIS A 13 -23.56 -36.59 5.71
CA HIS A 13 -22.71 -35.60 6.36
C HIS A 13 -22.09 -34.68 5.31
N HIS A 14 -22.58 -33.45 5.23
CA HIS A 14 -22.04 -32.45 4.30
C HIS A 14 -20.64 -32.08 4.78
N GLY A 15 -19.64 -32.65 4.12
CA GLY A 15 -18.27 -32.16 4.22
C GLY A 15 -18.22 -30.70 3.77
N THR A 16 -17.31 -29.92 4.36
CA THR A 16 -17.10 -28.53 3.94
C THR A 16 -16.84 -28.47 2.44
N SER A 17 -17.63 -27.66 1.72
CA SER A 17 -17.41 -27.39 0.30
C SER A 17 -16.00 -26.83 0.05
N SER A 18 -15.44 -27.09 -1.13
CA SER A 18 -14.16 -26.48 -1.56
C SER A 18 -14.18 -24.96 -1.46
N THR A 19 -15.31 -24.32 -1.79
CA THR A 19 -15.48 -22.87 -1.62
C THR A 19 -15.46 -22.45 -0.15
N ALA A 20 -16.08 -23.24 0.74
CA ALA A 20 -16.08 -22.95 2.19
C ALA A 20 -14.66 -23.07 2.77
N HIS A 21 -13.87 -24.01 2.26
CA HIS A 21 -12.47 -24.15 2.63
C HIS A 21 -11.64 -22.94 2.16
N VAL A 22 -11.75 -22.54 0.88
CA VAL A 22 -11.07 -21.34 0.35
C VAL A 22 -11.45 -20.06 1.09
N LEU A 23 -12.73 -19.89 1.46
CA LEU A 23 -13.16 -18.73 2.23
C LEU A 23 -12.56 -18.71 3.64
N THR A 24 -12.43 -19.88 4.28
CA THR A 24 -11.78 -19.99 5.60
C THR A 24 -10.30 -19.59 5.51
N GLU A 25 -9.60 -20.06 4.48
CA GLU A 25 -8.19 -19.70 4.24
C GLU A 25 -8.02 -18.19 3.96
N LEU A 26 -8.88 -17.60 3.11
CA LEU A 26 -8.86 -16.16 2.83
C LEU A 26 -9.18 -15.31 4.07
N GLN A 27 -10.06 -15.78 4.96
CA GLN A 27 -10.35 -15.10 6.22
C GLN A 27 -9.15 -15.14 7.18
N LEU A 28 -8.41 -16.25 7.21
CA LEU A 28 -7.28 -16.43 8.12
C LEU A 28 -6.01 -15.73 7.64
N TYR A 29 -5.73 -15.77 6.32
CA TYR A 29 -4.46 -15.29 5.76
C TYR A 29 -4.59 -14.02 4.92
N GLY A 30 -5.80 -13.65 4.49
CA GLY A 30 -6.03 -12.54 3.56
C GLY A 30 -5.55 -12.83 2.14
N TRP A 31 -6.02 -12.04 1.18
CA TRP A 31 -5.47 -12.09 -0.18
C TRP A 31 -4.17 -11.29 -0.27
N ARG A 32 -3.15 -11.85 -0.93
CA ARG A 32 -1.93 -11.15 -1.32
C ARG A 32 -1.62 -11.49 -2.78
N PRO A 33 -1.25 -10.51 -3.62
CA PRO A 33 -0.72 -10.79 -4.94
C PRO A 33 0.48 -11.73 -4.84
N TYR A 34 0.63 -12.65 -5.79
CA TYR A 34 1.86 -13.43 -5.92
C TYR A 34 3.03 -12.51 -6.31
N GLU A 35 4.28 -12.95 -6.11
CA GLU A 35 5.48 -12.11 -6.37
C GLU A 35 5.57 -11.63 -7.83
N ASP A 36 4.94 -12.37 -8.74
CA ASP A 36 4.86 -12.14 -10.18
C ASP A 36 3.61 -11.37 -10.63
N GLU A 37 2.67 -11.10 -9.72
CA GLU A 37 1.50 -10.26 -10.02
C GLU A 37 1.87 -8.77 -9.96
N PRO A 38 1.47 -7.96 -10.97
CA PRO A 38 1.66 -6.51 -10.91
C PRO A 38 0.95 -5.92 -9.68
N ASP A 39 1.63 -5.02 -8.97
CA ASP A 39 1.01 -4.27 -7.87
C ASP A 39 -0.18 -3.46 -8.41
N PRO A 40 -1.42 -3.71 -7.94
CA PRO A 40 -2.60 -3.06 -8.47
C PRO A 40 -2.76 -1.60 -8.01
N ARG A 41 -1.90 -1.12 -7.10
CA ARG A 41 -1.95 0.26 -6.63
C ARG A 41 -1.57 1.22 -7.75
N PRO A 42 -2.34 2.30 -7.97
CA PRO A 42 -1.99 3.29 -8.98
C PRO A 42 -0.69 4.00 -8.60
N LEU A 43 0.07 4.40 -9.62
CA LEU A 43 1.19 5.30 -9.41
C LEU A 43 0.68 6.67 -8.89
N PRO A 44 1.51 7.41 -8.15
CA PRO A 44 1.16 8.77 -7.76
C PRO A 44 0.93 9.68 -8.97
N GLU A 45 0.02 10.62 -8.85
CA GLU A 45 -0.20 11.64 -9.88
C GLU A 45 1.03 12.54 -10.02
N GLY A 46 1.54 12.73 -11.23
CA GLY A 46 2.78 13.48 -11.47
C GLY A 46 2.73 14.92 -10.95
N SER A 47 1.56 15.57 -11.04
CA SER A 47 1.34 16.92 -10.50
C SER A 47 1.36 16.95 -8.97
N GLN A 48 0.84 15.92 -8.31
CA GLN A 48 0.88 15.80 -6.85
C GLN A 48 2.32 15.61 -6.36
N ILE A 49 3.11 14.80 -7.06
CA ILE A 49 4.53 14.61 -6.75
C ILE A 49 5.31 15.91 -6.97
N ALA A 50 5.09 16.60 -8.09
CA ALA A 50 5.76 17.87 -8.37
C ALA A 50 5.48 18.92 -7.28
N GLY A 51 4.21 19.04 -6.85
CA GLY A 51 3.83 19.92 -5.74
C GLY A 51 4.51 19.55 -4.43
N ALA A 52 4.47 18.28 -4.04
CA ALA A 52 5.10 17.81 -2.80
C ALA A 52 6.63 18.03 -2.79
N VAL A 53 7.30 17.86 -3.94
CA VAL A 53 8.74 18.15 -4.06
C VAL A 53 9.00 19.65 -3.89
N SER A 54 8.16 20.52 -4.48
CA SER A 54 8.26 21.97 -4.26
C SER A 54 8.13 22.31 -2.78
N ASP A 55 7.09 21.81 -2.12
CA ASP A 55 6.81 22.09 -0.70
C ASP A 55 7.99 21.69 0.21
N ILE A 56 8.65 20.56 -0.09
CA ILE A 56 9.83 20.11 0.65
C ILE A 56 11.00 21.08 0.47
N LEU A 57 11.30 21.47 -0.78
CA LEU A 57 12.39 22.41 -1.06
C LEU A 57 12.10 23.80 -0.48
N ASP A 58 10.85 24.27 -0.58
CA ASP A 58 10.40 25.53 -0.01
C ASP A 58 10.53 25.52 1.51
N ALA A 59 10.23 24.40 2.19
CA ALA A 59 10.44 24.26 3.63
C ALA A 59 11.92 24.34 4.01
N LEU A 60 12.83 23.77 3.22
CA LEU A 60 14.27 23.90 3.45
C LEU A 60 14.73 25.35 3.33
N VAL A 61 14.30 26.04 2.26
CA VAL A 61 14.62 27.46 2.05
C VAL A 61 14.04 28.33 3.17
N ALA A 62 12.77 28.15 3.51
CA ALA A 62 12.07 28.97 4.49
C ALA A 62 12.62 28.82 5.92
N THR A 63 13.18 27.66 6.26
CA THR A 63 13.68 27.40 7.62
C THR A 63 15.17 27.66 7.80
N LEU A 64 15.95 27.62 6.71
CA LEU A 64 17.41 27.77 6.74
C LEU A 64 17.90 29.09 6.13
N GLY A 65 17.11 29.71 5.24
CA GLY A 65 17.39 31.02 4.68
C GLY A 65 17.45 32.10 5.76
N ASP A 66 18.31 33.11 5.57
CA ASP A 66 18.58 34.17 6.53
C ASP A 66 19.09 33.68 7.90
N THR A 67 19.57 32.43 7.97
CA THR A 67 20.17 31.87 9.19
C THR A 67 21.67 31.65 9.02
N ARG A 68 22.33 31.25 10.11
CA ARG A 68 23.75 30.84 10.05
C ARG A 68 24.00 29.60 9.18
N LEU A 69 22.95 28.89 8.78
CA LEU A 69 23.02 27.69 7.93
C LEU A 69 22.78 28.00 6.45
N GLU A 70 22.51 29.26 6.08
CA GLU A 70 22.27 29.64 4.68
C GLU A 70 23.46 29.33 3.76
N LEU A 71 24.69 29.42 4.27
CA LEU A 71 25.91 29.07 3.53
C LEU A 71 25.93 27.60 3.06
N ASP A 72 25.24 26.71 3.76
CA ASP A 72 25.16 25.28 3.43
C ASP A 72 23.91 24.95 2.58
N LEU A 73 23.01 25.92 2.35
CA LEU A 73 21.72 25.70 1.70
C LEU A 73 21.86 25.27 0.23
N ASP A 74 22.80 25.85 -0.51
CA ASP A 74 23.02 25.51 -1.93
C ASP A 74 23.44 24.04 -2.10
N GLU A 75 24.40 23.57 -1.30
CA GLU A 75 24.86 22.18 -1.33
C GLU A 75 23.76 21.21 -0.87
N LEU A 76 22.96 21.61 0.12
CA LEU A 76 21.82 20.83 0.60
C LEU A 76 20.74 20.66 -0.48
N LEU A 77 20.34 21.75 -1.13
CA LEU A 77 19.35 21.72 -2.20
C LEU A 77 19.84 20.92 -3.40
N TRP A 78 21.12 21.07 -3.77
CA TRP A 78 21.75 20.25 -4.78
C TRP A 78 21.72 18.77 -4.42
N GLY A 79 22.09 18.42 -3.18
CA GLY A 79 22.04 17.06 -2.67
C GLY A 79 20.65 16.45 -2.70
N ALA A 80 19.61 17.24 -2.38
CA ALA A 80 18.22 16.81 -2.40
C ALA A 80 17.76 16.45 -3.83
N VAL A 81 18.10 17.26 -4.83
CA VAL A 81 17.78 16.97 -6.24
C VAL A 81 18.60 15.79 -6.77
N ASN A 82 19.88 15.71 -6.38
CA ASN A 82 20.78 14.63 -6.80
C ASN A 82 20.33 13.24 -6.31
N LEU A 83 19.56 13.14 -5.24
CA LEU A 83 18.94 11.89 -4.82
C LEU A 83 18.05 11.30 -5.93
N PHE A 84 17.24 12.12 -6.58
CA PHE A 84 16.36 11.70 -7.66
C PHE A 84 17.14 11.28 -8.90
N HIS A 85 18.27 11.92 -9.19
CA HIS A 85 19.16 11.52 -10.28
C HIS A 85 19.88 10.19 -10.05
N ARG A 86 20.03 9.74 -8.80
CA ARG A 86 20.77 8.52 -8.44
C ARG A 86 19.87 7.32 -8.17
N ALA A 87 18.65 7.54 -7.69
CA ALA A 87 17.73 6.50 -7.24
C ALA A 87 16.68 6.10 -8.28
N LEU A 88 16.48 6.92 -9.32
CA LEU A 88 15.56 6.70 -10.45
C LEU A 88 16.34 6.76 -11.76
#